data_AF-A0A0S8GXT4-F1
#
_entry.id   AF-A0A0S8GXT4-F1
#
_cell.length_a   1.000
_cell.length_b   1.000
_cell.length_c   1.000
_cell.angle_alpha   90.00
_cell.angle_beta   90.00
_cell.angle_gamma   90.00
#
_symmetry.space_group_name_H-M   'P 1'
#
loop_
_entity.id
_entity.type
_entity.pdbx_description
1 polymer ?
#
loop_
_entity_poly.entity_id
_entity_poly.type
_entity_poly.pdbx_seq_one_letter_code
_entity_poly.pdbx_strand_id
1 'polypeptide(L)'
;MLDFLKRIFNSSERRAGKGTAAVMASEDLGRIEEELAKIGHGYEAARLLNRAGDLYLVKGDRQSALKRYGDAIDAYLQSGEYDNAMAVCRKIIRVVPEVIRTRRTLAWLCLGKGFLEIAREHIEAYTSASIEANLEGLAVQHLQLMSQYVERADFREFLADKLAELGDKEAAEGVRAGRASEGVRAAGWQTVVFAAMLTPEELRRAADSGIEIQAPTEAVAGDEFEQLLFDPDTAKGSRGRSEQDSEDAESGEDGDKD
;
A
#
# COMPACT_ATOMS: atom_id res chain seq x y z
N MET A 1 13.03 6.99 -55.29
CA MET A 1 14.32 6.44 -54.81
C MET A 1 15.01 7.33 -53.77
N LEU A 2 14.70 8.64 -53.67
CA LEU A 2 15.28 9.53 -52.64
C LEU A 2 14.66 9.41 -51.22
N ASP A 3 13.45 8.89 -51.05
CA ASP A 3 12.82 8.77 -49.72
C ASP A 3 13.28 7.56 -48.89
N PHE A 4 13.91 6.57 -49.53
CA PHE A 4 14.44 5.39 -48.83
C PHE A 4 15.74 5.70 -48.08
N LEU A 5 16.55 6.63 -48.60
CA LEU A 5 17.84 7.03 -47.99
C LEU A 5 17.68 8.09 -46.88
N LYS A 6 16.64 8.94 -46.91
CA LYS A 6 16.30 9.84 -45.79
C LYS A 6 15.87 9.09 -44.53
N ARG A 7 15.36 7.86 -44.67
CA ARG A 7 14.91 7.02 -43.55
C ARG A 7 16.05 6.27 -42.85
N ILE A 8 17.19 6.08 -43.53
CA ILE A 8 18.41 5.49 -42.96
C ILE A 8 19.19 6.54 -42.16
N PHE A 9 19.26 7.78 -42.65
CA PHE A 9 19.96 8.89 -41.96
C PHE A 9 19.22 9.44 -40.71
N ASN A 10 17.91 9.19 -40.57
CA ASN A 10 17.13 9.61 -39.39
C ASN A 10 17.28 8.62 -38.19
N SER A 11 17.99 7.49 -38.38
CA SER A 11 18.22 6.50 -37.33
C SER A 11 19.50 6.77 -36.52
N SER A 12 20.51 7.40 -37.13
CA SER A 12 21.77 7.77 -36.48
C SER A 12 21.60 9.00 -35.59
N GLU A 13 20.82 10.01 -36.00
CA GLU A 13 20.48 11.17 -35.15
C GLU A 13 19.61 10.79 -33.95
N ARG A 14 18.65 9.86 -34.14
CA ARG A 14 17.86 9.31 -33.02
C ARG A 14 18.69 8.45 -32.06
N ARG A 15 19.71 7.73 -32.55
CA ARG A 15 20.67 7.00 -31.70
C ARG A 15 21.63 7.96 -30.99
N ALA A 16 22.14 8.97 -31.67
CA ALA A 16 23.01 10.00 -31.10
C ALA A 16 22.27 10.80 -30.00
N GLY A 17 21.03 11.23 -30.27
CA GLY A 17 20.19 11.93 -29.29
C GLY A 17 19.80 11.07 -28.08
N LYS A 18 19.56 9.76 -28.27
CA LYS A 18 19.36 8.82 -27.15
C LYS A 18 20.64 8.62 -26.33
N GLY A 19 21.80 8.57 -26.97
CA GLY A 19 23.10 8.49 -26.29
C GLY A 19 23.35 9.72 -25.41
N THR A 20 23.17 10.93 -25.95
CA THR A 20 23.34 12.17 -25.20
C THR A 20 22.33 12.29 -24.05
N ALA A 21 21.07 11.92 -24.26
CA ALA A 21 20.05 11.95 -23.21
C ALA A 21 20.35 10.96 -22.07
N ALA A 22 20.86 9.77 -22.38
CA ALA A 22 21.26 8.78 -21.37
C ALA A 22 22.49 9.21 -20.57
N VAL A 23 23.44 9.93 -21.19
CA VAL A 23 24.60 10.51 -20.49
C VAL A 23 24.16 11.60 -19.53
N MET A 24 23.36 12.58 -19.99
CA MET A 24 22.82 13.62 -19.12
C MET A 24 21.99 13.04 -17.97
N ALA A 25 21.15 12.03 -18.26
CA ALA A 25 20.39 11.33 -17.22
C ALA A 25 21.29 10.64 -16.18
N SER A 26 22.48 10.19 -16.56
CA SER A 26 23.42 9.57 -15.63
C SER A 26 24.08 10.60 -14.71
N GLU A 27 24.44 11.77 -15.24
CA GLU A 27 24.98 12.88 -14.44
C GLU A 27 23.93 13.42 -13.46
N ASP A 28 22.70 13.62 -13.94
CA ASP A 28 21.59 14.09 -13.10
C ASP A 28 21.23 13.06 -12.02
N LEU A 29 21.25 11.76 -12.33
CA LEU A 29 21.08 10.72 -11.31
C LEU A 29 22.16 10.80 -10.22
N GLY A 30 23.43 11.00 -10.61
CA GLY A 30 24.52 11.14 -9.64
C GLY A 30 24.27 12.29 -8.64
N ARG A 31 23.85 13.45 -9.14
CA ARG A 31 23.48 14.60 -8.29
C ARG A 31 22.29 14.29 -7.37
N ILE A 32 21.27 13.62 -7.90
CA ILE A 32 20.09 13.22 -7.10
C ILE A 32 20.49 12.29 -5.96
N GLU A 33 21.33 11.28 -6.20
CA GLU A 33 21.77 10.37 -5.13
C GLU A 33 22.58 11.11 -4.04
N GLU A 34 23.43 12.06 -4.43
CA GLU A 34 24.18 12.90 -3.48
C GLU A 34 23.25 13.80 -2.64
N GLU A 35 22.18 14.32 -3.23
CA GLU A 35 21.17 15.11 -2.50
C GLU A 35 20.32 14.25 -1.58
N LEU A 36 19.88 13.07 -2.04
CA LEU A 36 19.14 12.10 -1.22
C LEU A 36 19.94 11.66 0.01
N ALA A 37 21.25 11.47 -0.14
CA ALA A 37 22.14 11.15 0.98
C ALA A 37 22.21 12.26 2.06
N LYS A 38 21.89 13.52 1.71
CA LYS A 38 21.88 14.66 2.64
C LYS A 38 20.53 14.88 3.30
N ILE A 39 19.44 14.75 2.53
CA ILE A 39 18.08 15.06 2.97
C ILE A 39 17.48 13.88 3.75
N GLY A 40 17.84 12.65 3.40
CA GLY A 40 17.30 11.44 4.01
C GLY A 40 15.88 11.13 3.54
N HIS A 41 14.87 11.76 4.15
CA HIS A 41 13.45 11.40 4.00
C HIS A 41 12.54 12.64 3.90
N GLY A 42 11.25 12.41 3.62
CA GLY A 42 10.22 13.45 3.51
C GLY A 42 9.93 13.91 2.08
N TYR A 43 9.19 15.01 1.95
CA TYR A 43 8.62 15.47 0.68
C TYR A 43 9.66 15.73 -0.42
N GLU A 44 10.77 16.39 -0.06
CA GLU A 44 11.83 16.68 -1.03
C GLU A 44 12.53 15.39 -1.50
N ALA A 45 12.74 14.42 -0.60
CA ALA A 45 13.23 13.10 -0.99
C ALA A 45 12.26 12.41 -1.95
N ALA A 46 10.94 12.49 -1.72
CA ALA A 46 9.92 11.92 -2.60
C ALA A 46 9.96 12.54 -4.01
N ARG A 47 10.16 13.86 -4.12
CA ARG A 47 10.34 14.56 -5.41
C ARG A 47 11.56 14.07 -6.16
N LEU A 48 12.70 13.98 -5.47
CA LEU A 48 13.95 13.49 -6.05
C LEU A 48 13.86 12.03 -6.49
N LEU A 49 13.22 11.16 -5.69
CA LEU A 49 13.00 9.75 -6.04
C LEU A 49 12.10 9.59 -7.26
N ASN A 50 11.00 10.36 -7.36
CA ASN A 50 10.14 10.36 -8.55
C ASN A 50 10.93 10.81 -9.79
N ARG A 51 11.77 11.84 -9.66
CA ARG A 51 12.63 12.30 -10.74
C ARG A 51 13.67 11.25 -11.13
N ALA A 52 14.28 10.56 -10.17
CA ALA A 52 15.21 9.47 -10.44
C ALA A 52 14.52 8.35 -11.25
N GLY A 53 13.28 8.00 -10.90
CA GLY A 53 12.48 7.05 -11.67
C GLY A 53 12.30 7.45 -13.14
N ASP A 54 12.04 8.73 -13.42
CA ASP A 54 11.94 9.24 -14.79
C ASP A 54 13.27 9.10 -15.55
N LEU A 55 14.39 9.40 -14.90
CA LEU A 55 15.72 9.31 -15.51
C LEU A 55 16.13 7.86 -15.79
N TYR A 56 15.79 6.93 -14.89
CA TYR A 56 15.99 5.50 -15.15
C TYR A 56 15.16 5.01 -16.34
N LEU A 57 13.93 5.50 -16.53
CA LEU A 57 13.15 5.21 -17.75
C LEU A 57 13.81 5.76 -19.01
N VAL A 58 14.38 6.98 -18.96
CA VAL A 58 15.15 7.56 -20.09
C VAL A 58 16.33 6.65 -20.46
N LYS A 59 16.97 6.04 -19.47
CA LYS A 59 18.06 5.08 -19.65
C LYS A 59 17.60 3.69 -20.10
N GLY A 60 16.29 3.43 -20.13
CA GLY A 60 15.72 2.12 -20.45
C GLY A 60 15.78 1.11 -19.30
N ASP A 61 16.22 1.53 -18.11
CA ASP A 61 16.30 0.70 -16.92
C ASP A 61 14.96 0.74 -16.16
N ARG A 62 14.03 -0.11 -16.61
CA ARG A 62 12.70 -0.22 -15.99
C ARG A 62 12.76 -0.70 -14.54
N GLN A 63 13.68 -1.60 -14.20
CA GLN A 63 13.74 -2.18 -12.87
C GLN A 63 14.14 -1.13 -11.83
N SER A 64 15.20 -0.35 -12.11
CA SER A 64 15.61 0.74 -11.23
C SER A 64 14.55 1.85 -11.19
N ALA A 65 13.88 2.14 -12.31
CA ALA A 65 12.79 3.10 -12.33
C ALA A 65 11.64 2.69 -11.39
N LEU A 66 11.19 1.44 -11.46
CA LEU A 66 10.15 0.91 -10.58
C LEU A 66 10.55 0.98 -9.12
N LYS A 67 11.80 0.65 -8.79
CA LYS A 67 12.31 0.80 -7.42
C LYS A 67 12.19 2.25 -6.95
N ARG A 68 12.70 3.22 -7.71
CA ARG A 68 12.66 4.64 -7.30
C ARG A 68 11.25 5.21 -7.24
N TYR A 69 10.35 4.77 -8.11
CA TYR A 69 8.95 5.16 -7.99
C TYR A 69 8.27 4.55 -6.76
N GLY A 70 8.60 3.30 -6.40
CA GLY A 70 8.13 2.70 -5.15
C GLY A 70 8.61 3.51 -3.94
N ASP A 71 9.91 3.77 -3.86
CA ASP A 71 10.53 4.59 -2.81
C ASP A 71 9.87 5.99 -2.75
N ALA A 72 9.56 6.60 -3.91
CA ALA A 72 8.86 7.89 -3.98
C ALA A 72 7.42 7.83 -3.47
N ILE A 73 6.67 6.77 -3.82
CA ILE A 73 5.29 6.57 -3.34
C ILE A 73 5.29 6.50 -1.82
N ASP A 74 6.17 5.68 -1.24
CA ASP A 74 6.25 5.50 0.20
C ASP A 74 6.61 6.82 0.91
N ALA A 75 7.58 7.58 0.38
CA ALA A 75 7.95 8.90 0.90
C ALA A 75 6.82 9.95 0.77
N TYR A 76 6.06 9.95 -0.32
CA TYR A 76 4.88 10.82 -0.46
C TYR A 76 3.78 10.44 0.53
N LEU A 77 3.51 9.15 0.72
CA LEU A 77 2.51 8.67 1.68
C LEU A 77 2.85 9.13 3.10
N GLN A 78 4.10 8.95 3.51
CA GLN A 78 4.61 9.40 4.83
C GLN A 78 4.57 10.92 4.99
N SER A 79 4.74 11.67 3.90
CA SER A 79 4.67 13.14 3.92
C SER A 79 3.26 13.70 3.85
N GLY A 80 2.22 12.86 3.78
CA GLY A 80 0.82 13.31 3.63
C GLY A 80 0.45 13.74 2.21
N GLU A 81 1.28 13.43 1.23
CA GLU A 81 1.22 13.96 -0.14
C GLU A 81 0.53 12.98 -1.08
N TYR A 82 -0.72 12.65 -0.76
CA TYR A 82 -1.49 11.55 -1.37
C TYR A 82 -1.73 11.73 -2.87
N ASP A 83 -1.95 12.97 -3.33
CA ASP A 83 -2.19 13.28 -4.75
C ASP A 83 -0.93 13.00 -5.59
N ASN A 84 0.23 13.30 -5.02
CA ASN A 84 1.52 13.04 -5.63
C ASN A 84 1.79 11.52 -5.66
N ALA A 85 1.49 10.79 -4.59
CA ALA A 85 1.57 9.33 -4.57
C ALA A 85 0.66 8.71 -5.67
N MET A 86 -0.60 9.17 -5.78
CA MET A 86 -1.52 8.70 -6.84
C MET A 86 -0.98 8.99 -8.24
N ALA A 87 -0.38 10.15 -8.46
CA ALA A 87 0.20 10.52 -9.75
C ALA A 87 1.35 9.59 -10.13
N VAL A 88 2.21 9.22 -9.17
CA VAL A 88 3.28 8.24 -9.38
C VAL A 88 2.71 6.85 -9.66
N CYS A 89 1.70 6.39 -8.92
CA CYS A 89 1.04 5.10 -9.18
C CYS A 89 0.49 5.02 -10.62
N ARG A 90 -0.24 6.06 -11.06
CA ARG A 90 -0.76 6.16 -12.43
C ARG A 90 0.34 6.22 -13.48
N LYS A 91 1.50 6.80 -13.15
CA LYS A 91 2.68 6.78 -14.04
C LYS A 91 3.20 5.35 -14.19
N ILE A 92 3.41 4.63 -13.10
CA ILE A 92 3.86 3.23 -13.12
C ILE A 92 2.91 2.37 -13.95
N ILE A 93 1.60 2.40 -13.68
CA ILE A 93 0.61 1.55 -14.36
C ILE A 93 0.59 1.77 -15.88
N ARG A 94 0.84 2.99 -16.36
CA ARG A 94 0.94 3.29 -17.80
C ARG A 94 2.17 2.67 -18.46
N VAL A 95 3.24 2.43 -17.70
CA VAL A 95 4.52 1.93 -18.21
C VAL A 95 4.67 0.43 -17.98
N VAL A 96 4.15 -0.06 -16.85
CA VAL A 96 4.26 -1.42 -16.32
C VAL A 96 2.91 -1.76 -15.65
N PRO A 97 1.89 -2.16 -16.44
CA PRO A 97 0.55 -2.44 -15.91
C PRO A 97 0.49 -3.64 -14.95
N GLU A 98 1.47 -4.52 -14.96
CA GLU A 98 1.53 -5.75 -14.16
C GLU A 98 1.98 -5.53 -12.70
N VAL A 99 2.31 -4.30 -12.29
CA VAL A 99 2.80 -4.04 -10.92
C VAL A 99 1.65 -4.11 -9.91
N ILE A 100 1.50 -5.30 -9.31
CA ILE A 100 0.47 -5.66 -8.32
C ILE A 100 0.43 -4.66 -7.14
N ARG A 101 1.59 -4.40 -6.49
CA ARG A 101 1.68 -3.44 -5.36
C ARG A 101 1.10 -2.07 -5.73
N THR A 102 1.41 -1.57 -6.93
CA THR A 102 0.96 -0.24 -7.37
C THR A 102 -0.55 -0.17 -7.54
N ARG A 103 -1.19 -1.21 -8.09
CA ARG A 103 -2.66 -1.25 -8.23
C ARG A 103 -3.33 -1.24 -6.87
N ARG A 104 -2.84 -2.06 -5.94
CA ARG A 104 -3.28 -2.07 -4.55
C ARG A 104 -3.14 -0.68 -3.88
N THR A 105 -1.97 -0.06 -3.95
CA THR A 105 -1.74 1.25 -3.33
C THR A 105 -2.65 2.32 -3.93
N LEU A 106 -2.88 2.29 -5.25
CA LEU A 106 -3.80 3.22 -5.90
C LEU A 106 -5.26 2.98 -5.49
N ALA A 107 -5.68 1.72 -5.31
CA ALA A 107 -7.00 1.40 -4.76
C ALA A 107 -7.19 2.02 -3.37
N TRP A 108 -6.23 1.84 -2.45
CA TRP A 108 -6.25 2.45 -1.12
C TRP A 108 -6.33 3.98 -1.16
N LEU A 109 -5.53 4.62 -1.99
CA LEU A 109 -5.57 6.08 -2.17
C LEU A 109 -6.92 6.56 -2.73
N CYS A 110 -7.52 5.81 -3.65
CA CYS A 110 -8.87 6.10 -4.16
C CYS A 110 -9.95 5.92 -3.08
N LEU A 111 -9.85 4.89 -2.24
CA LEU A 111 -10.74 4.70 -1.08
C LEU A 111 -10.64 5.87 -0.10
N GLY A 112 -9.42 6.30 0.26
CA GLY A 112 -9.18 7.44 1.14
C GLY A 112 -9.78 8.76 0.63
N LYS A 113 -9.89 8.90 -0.70
CA LYS A 113 -10.55 10.05 -1.35
C LYS A 113 -12.06 9.89 -1.56
N GLY A 114 -12.63 8.72 -1.27
CA GLY A 114 -14.01 8.40 -1.61
C GLY A 114 -14.26 8.19 -3.12
N PHE A 115 -13.21 7.98 -3.92
CA PHE A 115 -13.32 7.68 -5.36
C PHE A 115 -13.61 6.20 -5.59
N LEU A 116 -14.78 5.76 -5.10
CA LEU A 116 -15.12 4.34 -4.99
C LEU A 116 -15.16 3.62 -6.36
N GLU A 117 -15.68 4.26 -7.42
CA GLU A 117 -15.71 3.62 -8.75
C GLU A 117 -14.30 3.40 -9.33
N ILE A 118 -13.37 4.34 -9.08
CA ILE A 118 -11.97 4.18 -9.50
C ILE A 118 -11.27 3.13 -8.62
N ALA A 119 -11.62 3.07 -7.33
CA ALA A 119 -11.12 2.02 -6.45
C ALA A 119 -11.57 0.63 -6.91
N ARG A 120 -12.84 0.46 -7.33
CA ARG A 120 -13.36 -0.82 -7.90
C ARG A 120 -12.52 -1.29 -9.07
N GLU A 121 -12.27 -0.42 -10.06
CA GLU A 121 -11.44 -0.76 -11.24
C GLU A 121 -10.05 -1.27 -10.83
N HIS A 122 -9.41 -0.60 -9.88
CA HIS A 122 -8.08 -1.01 -9.41
C HIS A 122 -8.10 -2.26 -8.54
N ILE A 123 -9.16 -2.49 -7.76
CA ILE A 123 -9.36 -3.72 -6.99
C ILE A 123 -9.58 -4.90 -7.93
N GLU A 124 -10.41 -4.77 -8.96
CA GLU A 124 -10.61 -5.83 -9.96
C GLU A 124 -9.28 -6.23 -10.62
N ALA A 125 -8.54 -5.25 -11.13
CA ALA A 125 -7.26 -5.53 -11.76
C ALA A 125 -6.21 -6.07 -10.78
N TYR A 126 -6.28 -5.66 -9.51
CA TYR A 126 -5.44 -6.21 -8.44
C TYR A 126 -5.77 -7.68 -8.16
N THR A 127 -7.05 -8.01 -7.97
CA THR A 127 -7.54 -9.38 -7.73
C THR A 127 -7.13 -10.31 -8.87
N SER A 128 -7.39 -9.94 -10.12
CA SER A 128 -7.01 -10.76 -11.27
C SER A 128 -5.50 -10.99 -11.36
N ALA A 129 -4.69 -9.93 -11.18
CA ALA A 129 -3.23 -10.06 -11.21
C ALA A 129 -2.68 -10.89 -10.03
N SER A 130 -3.33 -10.84 -8.87
CA SER A 130 -2.98 -11.67 -7.70
C SER A 130 -3.27 -13.14 -7.93
N ILE A 131 -4.37 -13.50 -8.59
CA ILE A 131 -4.69 -14.87 -8.98
C ILE A 131 -3.65 -15.39 -9.98
N GLU A 132 -3.34 -14.62 -11.03
CA GLU A 132 -2.33 -15.00 -12.03
C GLU A 132 -0.94 -15.22 -11.41
N ALA A 133 -0.61 -14.47 -10.36
CA ALA A 133 0.66 -14.56 -9.66
C ALA A 133 0.69 -15.58 -8.52
N ASN A 134 -0.41 -16.29 -8.22
CA ASN A 134 -0.57 -17.15 -7.04
C ASN A 134 -0.29 -16.40 -5.71
N LEU A 135 -0.80 -15.18 -5.62
CA LEU A 135 -0.68 -14.28 -4.46
C LEU A 135 -2.06 -13.99 -3.83
N GLU A 136 -3.00 -14.93 -3.95
CA GLU A 136 -4.38 -14.80 -3.50
C GLU A 136 -4.47 -14.53 -2.00
N GLY A 137 -3.67 -15.24 -1.20
CA GLY A 137 -3.63 -15.05 0.25
C GLY A 137 -3.29 -13.60 0.65
N LEU A 138 -2.36 -12.94 -0.07
CA LEU A 138 -2.05 -11.53 0.20
C LEU A 138 -3.17 -10.59 -0.23
N ALA A 139 -3.91 -10.94 -1.30
CA ALA A 139 -5.06 -10.17 -1.74
C ALA A 139 -6.22 -10.27 -0.77
N VAL A 140 -6.49 -11.47 -0.24
CA VAL A 140 -7.49 -11.70 0.80
C VAL A 140 -7.24 -10.79 2.00
N GLN A 141 -6.01 -10.74 2.51
CA GLN A 141 -5.67 -9.89 3.66
C GLN A 141 -5.96 -8.40 3.40
N HIS A 142 -5.65 -7.88 2.20
CA HIS A 142 -6.00 -6.49 1.89
C HIS A 142 -7.49 -6.26 1.71
N LEU A 143 -8.22 -7.17 1.06
CA LEU A 143 -9.65 -6.97 0.83
C LEU A 143 -10.44 -7.06 2.13
N GLN A 144 -10.02 -7.90 3.08
CA GLN A 144 -10.52 -7.90 4.45
C GLN A 144 -10.28 -6.53 5.11
N LEU A 145 -9.06 -5.99 5.05
CA LEU A 145 -8.75 -4.67 5.60
C LEU A 145 -9.55 -3.55 4.92
N MET A 146 -9.75 -3.60 3.60
CA MET A 146 -10.61 -2.66 2.87
C MET A 146 -12.07 -2.77 3.31
N SER A 147 -12.55 -3.95 3.68
CA SER A 147 -13.93 -4.17 4.13
C SER A 147 -14.18 -3.58 5.52
N GLN A 148 -13.15 -3.54 6.37
CA GLN A 148 -13.18 -2.83 7.65
C GLN A 148 -13.18 -1.31 7.44
N TYR A 149 -12.54 -0.83 6.36
CA TYR A 149 -12.45 0.60 6.03
C TYR A 149 -13.72 1.18 5.41
N VAL A 150 -14.44 0.40 4.59
CA VAL A 150 -15.57 0.90 3.79
C VAL A 150 -16.91 0.48 4.40
N GLU A 151 -17.72 1.45 4.83
CA GLU A 151 -19.05 1.21 5.39
C GLU A 151 -20.14 0.96 4.32
N ARG A 152 -19.96 1.50 3.11
CA ARG A 152 -20.99 1.50 2.06
C ARG A 152 -21.36 0.08 1.64
N ALA A 153 -22.63 -0.30 1.83
CA ALA A 153 -23.10 -1.68 1.66
C ALA A 153 -22.83 -2.27 0.26
N ASP A 154 -23.06 -1.49 -0.81
CA ASP A 154 -22.78 -1.92 -2.20
C ASP A 154 -21.29 -2.17 -2.46
N PHE A 155 -20.41 -1.46 -1.75
CA PHE A 155 -18.96 -1.61 -1.88
C PHE A 155 -18.47 -2.81 -1.07
N ARG A 156 -19.05 -3.03 0.12
CA ARG A 156 -18.83 -4.24 0.91
C ARG A 156 -19.27 -5.49 0.15
N GLU A 157 -20.41 -5.46 -0.52
CA GLU A 157 -20.86 -6.60 -1.36
C GLU A 157 -19.84 -6.91 -2.45
N PHE A 158 -19.31 -5.88 -3.11
CA PHE A 158 -18.26 -6.07 -4.11
C PHE A 158 -16.96 -6.62 -3.55
N LEU A 159 -16.52 -6.16 -2.37
CA LEU A 159 -15.36 -6.74 -1.71
C LEU A 159 -15.60 -8.20 -1.35
N ALA A 160 -16.80 -8.56 -0.91
CA ALA A 160 -17.19 -9.94 -0.63
C ALA A 160 -17.16 -10.81 -1.89
N ASP A 161 -17.63 -10.30 -3.04
CA ASP A 161 -17.54 -11.01 -4.31
C ASP A 161 -16.07 -11.26 -4.70
N LYS A 162 -15.20 -10.27 -4.52
CA LYS A 162 -13.76 -10.42 -4.79
C LYS A 162 -13.06 -11.38 -3.83
N LEU A 163 -13.46 -11.41 -2.56
CA LEU A 163 -12.97 -12.40 -1.58
C LEU A 163 -13.38 -13.82 -1.96
N ALA A 164 -14.63 -14.01 -2.39
CA ALA A 164 -15.11 -15.31 -2.86
C ALA A 164 -14.39 -15.76 -4.14
N GLU A 165 -14.09 -14.83 -5.05
CA GLU A 165 -13.29 -15.09 -6.27
C GLU A 165 -11.87 -15.55 -5.93
N LEU A 166 -11.26 -15.01 -4.87
CA LEU A 166 -9.95 -15.42 -4.35
C LEU A 166 -9.98 -16.73 -3.56
N GLY A 167 -11.16 -17.34 -3.37
CA GLY A 167 -11.34 -18.62 -2.68
C GLY A 167 -11.67 -18.52 -1.20
N ASP A 168 -11.71 -17.32 -0.60
CA ASP A 168 -12.05 -17.12 0.81
C ASP A 168 -13.55 -16.81 0.99
N LYS A 169 -14.34 -17.88 0.95
CA LYS A 169 -15.81 -17.80 1.10
C LYS A 169 -16.23 -17.41 2.51
N GLU A 170 -15.47 -17.81 3.53
CA GLU A 170 -15.77 -17.46 4.92
C GLU A 170 -15.59 -15.97 5.15
N ALA A 171 -14.48 -15.39 4.69
CA ALA A 171 -14.29 -13.94 4.72
C ALA A 171 -15.37 -13.21 3.92
N ALA A 172 -15.74 -13.72 2.74
CA ALA A 172 -16.81 -13.13 1.94
C ALA A 172 -18.15 -13.12 2.67
N GLU A 173 -18.54 -14.22 3.33
CA GLU A 173 -19.74 -14.30 4.15
C GLU A 173 -19.65 -13.35 5.36
N GLY A 174 -18.49 -13.27 6.01
CA GLY A 174 -18.25 -12.33 7.10
C GLY A 174 -18.44 -10.87 6.69
N VAL A 175 -17.94 -10.48 5.50
CA VAL A 175 -18.11 -9.12 4.97
C VAL A 175 -19.57 -8.80 4.66
N ARG A 176 -20.33 -9.76 4.10
CA ARG A 176 -21.78 -9.62 3.81
C ARG A 176 -22.62 -9.59 5.07
N ALA A 177 -22.32 -10.45 6.03
CA ALA A 177 -23.07 -10.61 7.29
C ALA A 177 -22.75 -9.52 8.30
N GLY A 178 -21.55 -8.93 8.20
CA GLY A 178 -21.18 -7.77 9.00
C GLY A 178 -22.17 -6.64 8.74
N ARG A 179 -23.08 -6.41 9.69
CA ARG A 179 -23.75 -5.11 9.82
C ARG A 179 -22.63 -4.08 9.79
N ALA A 180 -22.74 -3.04 8.95
CA ALA A 180 -21.89 -1.87 9.06
C ALA A 180 -21.76 -1.57 10.56
N SER A 181 -20.59 -1.84 11.14
CA SER A 181 -20.45 -1.77 12.58
C SER A 181 -20.86 -0.36 12.94
N GLU A 182 -21.83 -0.23 13.86
CA GLU A 182 -22.10 1.04 14.50
C GLU A 182 -20.81 1.42 15.24
N GLY A 183 -19.92 2.12 14.54
CA GLY A 183 -18.64 2.61 15.03
C GLY A 183 -17.43 1.73 14.69
N VAL A 184 -16.92 1.83 13.46
CA VAL A 184 -15.48 2.17 13.27
C VAL A 184 -15.44 3.37 12.33
N ARG A 185 -15.23 4.54 12.96
CA ARG A 185 -15.26 5.89 12.41
C ARG A 185 -14.35 6.02 11.19
N ALA A 186 -14.77 6.86 10.23
CA ALA A 186 -13.97 7.48 9.18
C ALA A 186 -12.46 7.30 9.40
N ALA A 187 -11.95 6.17 8.95
CA ALA A 187 -10.57 5.81 9.15
C ALA A 187 -9.75 6.83 8.36
N GLY A 188 -8.98 7.63 9.10
CA GLY A 188 -8.24 8.74 8.53
C GLY A 188 -7.20 8.26 7.52
N TRP A 189 -6.50 9.19 6.91
CA TRP A 189 -5.40 8.86 6.02
C TRP A 189 -4.32 7.98 6.67
N GLN A 190 -4.24 7.92 8.01
CA GLN A 190 -3.37 6.97 8.72
C GLN A 190 -3.66 5.51 8.34
N THR A 191 -4.93 5.09 8.32
CA THR A 191 -5.30 3.73 7.93
C THR A 191 -4.95 3.46 6.46
N VAL A 192 -5.19 4.43 5.59
CA VAL A 192 -4.85 4.34 4.16
C VAL A 192 -3.34 4.17 3.98
N VAL A 193 -2.54 4.97 4.69
CA VAL A 193 -1.08 4.92 4.63
C VAL A 193 -0.54 3.61 5.20
N PHE A 194 -1.04 3.18 6.36
CA PHE A 194 -0.72 1.89 6.97
C PHE A 194 -0.96 0.75 5.99
N ALA A 195 -2.18 0.64 5.46
CA ALA A 195 -2.56 -0.44 4.57
C ALA A 195 -1.81 -0.41 3.22
N ALA A 196 -1.53 0.79 2.70
CA ALA A 196 -0.77 0.96 1.46
C ALA A 196 0.70 0.53 1.60
N MET A 197 1.28 0.68 2.80
CA MET A 197 2.70 0.40 3.06
C MET A 197 2.98 -1.04 3.48
N LEU A 198 1.98 -1.81 3.92
CA LEU A 198 2.10 -3.24 4.23
C LEU A 198 2.95 -3.99 3.18
N THR A 199 3.98 -4.64 3.69
CA THR A 199 4.94 -5.45 2.94
C THR A 199 4.36 -6.83 2.64
N PRO A 200 4.85 -7.50 1.59
CA PRO A 200 4.45 -8.88 1.31
C PRO A 200 4.70 -9.83 2.49
N GLU A 201 5.69 -9.54 3.33
CA GLU A 201 6.03 -10.39 4.47
C GLU A 201 5.04 -10.25 5.63
N GLU A 202 4.64 -9.02 5.97
CA GLU A 202 3.63 -8.78 7.00
C GLU A 202 2.29 -9.43 6.62
N LEU A 203 1.92 -9.35 5.35
CA LEU A 203 0.71 -9.97 4.82
C LEU A 203 0.78 -11.50 4.83
N ARG A 204 1.93 -12.08 4.46
CA ARG A 204 2.13 -13.53 4.57
C ARG A 204 2.03 -13.99 6.02
N ARG A 205 2.68 -13.28 6.94
CA ARG A 205 2.60 -13.59 8.36
C ARG A 205 1.15 -13.55 8.88
N ALA A 206 0.37 -12.55 8.49
CA ALA A 206 -1.05 -12.47 8.84
C ALA A 206 -1.83 -13.67 8.28
N ALA A 207 -1.65 -13.97 6.99
CA ALA A 207 -2.30 -15.10 6.33
C ALA A 207 -1.94 -16.46 6.99
N ASP A 208 -0.65 -16.69 7.27
CA ASP A 208 -0.16 -17.94 7.85
C ASP A 208 -0.59 -18.14 9.32
N SER A 209 -0.77 -17.04 10.06
CA SER A 209 -1.17 -17.09 11.47
C SER A 209 -2.69 -17.09 11.69
N GLY A 210 -3.47 -16.82 10.63
CA GLY A 210 -4.91 -16.62 10.73
C GLY A 210 -5.29 -15.38 11.56
N ILE A 211 -4.34 -14.47 11.79
CA ILE A 211 -4.56 -13.24 12.53
C ILE A 211 -5.04 -12.18 11.54
N GLU A 212 -6.23 -11.64 11.81
CA GLU A 212 -6.76 -10.53 11.03
C GLU A 212 -5.93 -9.25 11.27
N ILE A 213 -5.51 -8.60 10.18
CA ILE A 213 -4.83 -7.30 10.27
C ILE A 213 -5.85 -6.26 10.71
N GLN A 214 -5.51 -5.52 11.77
CA GLN A 214 -6.30 -4.40 12.27
C GLN A 214 -5.54 -3.11 12.00
N ALA A 215 -6.19 -2.18 11.29
CA ALA A 215 -5.63 -0.84 11.12
C ALA A 215 -5.70 -0.05 12.44
N PRO A 216 -4.79 0.93 12.64
CA PRO A 216 -4.94 1.89 13.73
C PRO A 216 -6.30 2.60 13.58
N THR A 217 -7.14 2.49 14.61
CA THR A 217 -8.50 3.04 14.66
C THR A 217 -8.58 4.39 15.37
N GLU A 218 -7.53 4.75 16.14
CA GLU A 218 -7.39 6.05 16.79
C GLU A 218 -6.42 6.96 16.02
N ALA A 219 -6.54 8.27 16.22
CA ALA A 219 -5.58 9.23 15.70
C ALA A 219 -4.27 9.09 16.48
N VAL A 220 -3.46 8.12 16.08
CA VAL A 220 -2.12 7.89 16.61
C VAL A 220 -1.28 9.14 16.33
N ALA A 221 -0.57 9.66 17.34
CA ALA A 221 0.32 10.80 17.17
C ALA A 221 1.41 10.47 16.13
N GLY A 222 1.95 11.48 15.43
CA GLY A 222 2.90 11.29 14.33
C GLY A 222 4.06 10.34 14.67
N ASP A 223 4.65 10.50 15.85
CA ASP A 223 5.79 9.70 16.32
C ASP A 223 5.41 8.23 16.61
N GLU A 224 4.20 7.97 17.12
CA GLU A 224 3.69 6.62 17.36
C GLU A 224 3.27 5.93 16.04
N PHE A 225 2.80 6.71 15.06
CA PHE A 225 2.47 6.20 13.73
C PHE A 225 3.73 5.80 12.96
N GLU A 226 4.81 6.58 13.08
CA GLU A 226 6.12 6.17 12.55
C GLU A 226 6.61 4.88 13.23
N GLN A 227 6.50 4.76 14.55
CA GLN A 227 6.85 3.52 15.25
C GLN A 227 6.02 2.32 14.75
N LEU A 228 4.71 2.49 14.54
CA LEU A 228 3.84 1.44 14.00
C LEU A 228 4.25 0.98 12.59
N LEU A 229 4.72 1.89 11.76
CA LEU A 229 5.16 1.59 10.40
C LEU A 229 6.54 0.90 10.33
N PHE A 230 7.37 1.08 11.35
CA PHE A 230 8.75 0.58 11.36
C PHE A 230 9.01 -0.52 12.41
N ASP A 231 8.00 -0.91 13.21
CA ASP A 231 8.08 -1.99 14.21
C ASP A 231 7.26 -3.24 13.78
N PRO A 232 7.93 -4.34 13.39
CA PRO A 232 7.29 -5.56 12.90
C PRO A 232 6.49 -6.35 13.96
N ASP A 233 6.50 -5.93 15.23
CA ASP A 233 5.77 -6.57 16.33
C ASP A 233 4.44 -5.86 16.71
N THR A 234 4.18 -4.65 16.20
CA THR A 234 2.95 -3.88 16.53
C THR A 234 1.67 -4.47 15.94
N ALA A 235 1.76 -5.27 14.87
CA ALA A 235 0.64 -6.00 14.27
C ALA A 235 0.06 -7.13 15.17
N LYS A 236 0.66 -7.41 16.33
CA LYS A 236 0.10 -8.35 17.31
C LYS A 236 -0.98 -7.64 18.11
N GLY A 237 -2.21 -7.71 17.60
CA GLY A 237 -3.42 -7.19 18.24
C GLY A 237 -3.48 -7.49 19.74
N SER A 238 -3.96 -6.49 20.47
CA SER A 238 -4.25 -6.50 21.90
C SER A 238 -4.77 -7.85 22.39
N ARG A 239 -3.96 -8.56 23.19
CA ARG A 239 -4.48 -9.63 24.05
C ARG A 239 -5.56 -9.01 24.93
N GLY A 240 -6.77 -9.54 24.80
CA GLY A 240 -7.94 -9.13 25.57
C GLY A 240 -7.58 -8.95 27.04
N ARG A 241 -7.91 -7.76 27.55
CA ARG A 241 -8.00 -7.51 28.98
C ARG A 241 -9.15 -8.39 29.47
N SER A 242 -8.84 -9.58 29.97
CA SER A 242 -9.81 -10.37 30.72
C SER A 242 -10.04 -9.63 32.04
N GLU A 243 -11.15 -8.89 32.08
CA GLU A 243 -11.84 -8.59 33.33
C GLU A 243 -12.12 -9.93 34.02
N GLN A 244 -11.40 -10.18 35.12
CA GLN A 244 -11.81 -11.13 36.16
C GLN A 244 -11.97 -10.30 37.42
N ASP A 245 -13.08 -9.57 37.48
CA ASP A 245 -13.70 -9.15 38.73
C ASP A 245 -15.00 -9.93 38.84
N SER A 246 -15.01 -11.03 39.59
CA SER A 246 -16.10 -11.39 40.49
C SER A 246 -15.85 -12.76 41.12
N GLU A 247 -16.02 -12.79 42.43
CA GLU A 247 -16.19 -13.94 43.34
C GLU A 247 -14.98 -14.12 44.27
N ASP A 248 -15.09 -13.50 45.43
CA ASP A 248 -14.77 -14.11 46.73
C ASP A 248 -15.30 -13.19 47.84
N ALA A 249 -16.57 -13.37 48.18
CA ALA A 249 -17.16 -12.92 49.43
C ALA A 249 -17.93 -14.09 50.06
N GLU A 250 -17.75 -14.26 51.37
CA GLU A 250 -18.21 -15.34 52.26
C GLU A 250 -17.30 -16.57 52.25
N SER A 251 -16.78 -17.12 53.35
CA SER A 251 -17.03 -17.04 54.81
C SER A 251 -15.84 -17.75 55.49
N GLY A 252 -15.23 -17.26 56.59
CA GLY A 252 -15.68 -17.52 57.96
C GLY A 252 -14.59 -18.26 58.77
N GLU A 253 -14.77 -18.28 60.10
CA GLU A 253 -13.98 -18.91 61.18
C GLU A 253 -12.77 -18.10 61.71
N ASP A 254 -12.91 -17.45 62.87
CA ASP A 254 -12.91 -17.97 64.25
C ASP A 254 -11.50 -18.32 64.77
N GLY A 255 -11.08 -17.57 65.79
CA GLY A 255 -9.96 -17.89 66.66
C GLY A 255 -9.01 -16.71 66.90
N ASP A 256 -9.19 -15.97 67.99
CA ASP A 256 -8.31 -16.19 69.14
C ASP A 256 -8.82 -15.51 70.41
N LYS A 257 -8.71 -16.27 71.49
CA LYS A 257 -8.83 -15.83 72.88
C LYS A 257 -7.42 -15.51 73.36
N ASP A 258 -7.21 -14.31 73.88
CA ASP A 258 -6.70 -14.03 75.24
C ASP A 258 -6.53 -12.52 75.47
#